data_AF-A0A3N2FXU3-F1
#
_entry.id   AF-A0A3N2FXU3-F1
#
_cell.length_a   1.000
_cell.length_b   1.000
_cell.length_c   1.000
_cell.angle_alpha   90.00
_cell.angle_beta   90.00
_cell.angle_gamma   90.00
#
_symmetry.space_group_name_H-M   'P 1'
#
loop_
_entity.id
_entity.type
_entity.pdbx_description
1 polymer ?
#
loop_
_entity_poly.entity_id
_entity_poly.type
_entity_poly.pdbx_seq_one_letter_code
_entity_poly.pdbx_strand_id
1 'polypeptide(L)'
;MSTTPDLGAIVTSTSARKAIYATYGICAFIVGGTAAYFLGIGAALPEILVGAQAVVAYTGIAVGGLALANTSNGSGPDHRA
;
A
#
# COMPACT_ATOMS: atom_id res chain seq x y z
N MET A 1 -26.24 20.25 -8.86
CA MET A 1 -24.84 19.81 -8.67
C MET A 1 -24.81 19.00 -7.39
N SER A 2 -24.70 17.67 -7.49
CA SER A 2 -24.58 16.83 -6.30
C SER A 2 -23.17 16.98 -5.75
N THR A 3 -23.01 17.73 -4.66
CA THR A 3 -21.78 17.83 -3.87
C THR A 3 -21.73 16.71 -2.85
N THR A 4 -22.03 15.47 -3.25
CA THR A 4 -21.72 14.31 -2.40
C THR A 4 -20.21 14.15 -2.48
N PRO A 5 -19.45 14.35 -1.40
CA PRO A 5 -18.04 14.01 -1.39
C PRO A 5 -17.97 12.53 -1.76
N ASP A 6 -17.19 12.20 -2.79
CA ASP A 6 -16.93 10.80 -3.11
C ASP A 6 -16.23 10.18 -1.90
N LEU A 7 -16.99 9.45 -1.08
CA LEU A 7 -16.47 8.78 0.11
C LEU A 7 -15.36 7.78 -0.26
N GLY A 8 -15.26 7.41 -1.55
CA GLY A 8 -14.23 6.55 -2.12
C GLY A 8 -12.94 7.25 -2.54
N ALA A 9 -12.68 8.50 -2.12
CA ALA A 9 -11.42 9.18 -2.40
C ALA A 9 -10.86 9.96 -1.19
N ILE A 10 -10.37 9.23 -0.17
CA ILE A 10 -9.72 9.83 1.01
C ILE A 10 -8.51 10.71 0.62
N VAL A 11 -7.73 10.27 -0.36
CA VAL A 11 -6.61 11.05 -0.92
C VAL A 11 -6.99 11.45 -2.33
N THR A 12 -7.44 12.70 -2.48
CA THR A 12 -7.97 13.22 -3.75
C THR A 12 -6.89 13.35 -4.83
N SER A 13 -5.64 13.64 -4.45
CA SER A 13 -4.51 13.76 -5.37
C SER A 13 -4.01 12.41 -5.88
N THR A 14 -4.18 12.16 -7.19
CA THR A 14 -3.69 10.95 -7.87
C THR A 14 -2.18 10.76 -7.71
N SER A 15 -1.41 11.85 -7.79
CA SER A 15 0.05 11.81 -7.62
C SER A 15 0.43 11.42 -6.18
N ALA A 16 -0.31 11.93 -5.19
CA ALA A 16 -0.09 11.57 -3.79
C ALA A 16 -0.39 10.09 -3.53
N ARG A 17 -1.50 9.55 -4.07
CA ARG A 17 -1.82 8.11 -3.97
C ARG A 17 -0.70 7.24 -4.52
N LYS A 18 -0.22 7.54 -5.73
CA LYS A 18 0.90 6.83 -6.36
C LYS A 18 2.15 6.88 -5.51
N ALA A 19 2.49 8.06 -4.97
CA ALA A 19 3.66 8.22 -4.11
C ALA A 19 3.55 7.36 -2.84
N ILE A 20 2.40 7.37 -2.15
CA ILE A 20 2.18 6.57 -0.94
C ILE A 20 2.33 5.07 -1.24
N TYR A 21 1.65 4.57 -2.28
CA TYR A 21 1.67 3.14 -2.61
C TYR A 21 3.04 2.68 -3.12
N ALA A 22 3.68 3.48 -3.96
CA ALA A 22 5.02 3.19 -4.46
C ALA A 22 6.05 3.19 -3.33
N THR A 23 5.98 4.17 -2.42
CA THR A 23 6.90 4.25 -1.27
C THR A 23 6.74 3.02 -0.39
N TYR A 24 5.50 2.65 -0.04
CA TYR A 24 5.24 1.44 0.72
C TYR A 24 5.79 0.19 0.01
N GLY A 25 5.51 0.04 -1.29
CA GLY A 25 6.00 -1.09 -2.08
C GLY A 25 7.54 -1.18 -2.12
N ILE A 26 8.22 -0.04 -2.29
CA ILE A 26 9.69 0.03 -2.28
C ILE A 26 10.25 -0.35 -0.90
N CYS A 27 9.67 0.17 0.19
CA CYS A 27 10.07 -0.20 1.54
C CYS A 27 9.89 -1.70 1.79
N ALA A 28 8.75 -2.27 1.41
CA ALA A 28 8.49 -3.70 1.55
C ALA A 28 9.47 -4.55 0.74
N PHE A 29 9.78 -4.12 -0.49
CA PHE A 29 10.75 -4.78 -1.35
C PHE A 29 12.15 -4.77 -0.74
N ILE A 30 12.62 -3.61 -0.26
CA ILE A 30 13.97 -3.48 0.33
C ILE A 30 14.07 -4.32 1.61
N VAL A 31 13.09 -4.20 2.52
CA VAL A 31 13.10 -4.93 3.79
C VAL A 31 12.98 -6.44 3.56
N GLY A 32 12.03 -6.89 2.73
CA GLY A 32 11.86 -8.30 2.39
C GLY A 32 13.04 -8.88 1.62
N GLY A 33 13.58 -8.13 0.65
CA GLY A 33 14.76 -8.53 -0.12
C GLY A 33 16.02 -8.64 0.72
N THR A 34 16.22 -7.70 1.65
CA THR A 34 17.34 -7.77 2.60
C THR A 34 17.20 -9.00 3.50
N ALA A 35 15.98 -9.29 4.00
CA ALA A 35 15.76 -10.47 4.82
C ALA A 35 16.01 -11.77 4.04
N ALA A 36 15.54 -11.84 2.78
CA ALA A 36 15.81 -12.97 1.88
C ALA A 36 17.31 -13.15 1.60
N TYR A 37 18.07 -12.06 1.47
CA TYR A 37 19.52 -12.11 1.31
C TYR A 37 20.20 -12.76 2.52
N PHE A 38 19.89 -12.30 3.75
CA PHE A 38 20.46 -12.88 4.97
C PHE A 38 20.15 -14.38 5.10
N LEU A 39 18.91 -14.77 4.82
CA LEU A 39 18.50 -16.18 4.80
C LEU A 39 19.25 -16.97 3.72
N GLY A 40 19.44 -16.40 2.54
CA GLY A 40 20.13 -17.04 1.42
C GLY A 40 21.61 -17.32 1.68
N ILE A 41 22.27 -16.48 2.47
CA ILE A 41 23.67 -16.69 2.89
C ILE A 41 23.79 -17.50 4.20
N GLY A 42 22.67 -17.97 4.77
CA GLY A 42 22.66 -18.72 6.03
C GLY A 42 23.02 -17.89 7.27
N ALA A 43 22.92 -16.56 7.18
CA ALA A 43 23.20 -15.66 8.29
C ALA A 43 21.94 -15.41 9.14
N ALA A 44 22.15 -15.14 10.43
CA ALA A 44 21.06 -14.74 11.31
C ALA A 44 20.49 -13.38 10.87
N LEU A 45 19.16 -13.24 10.93
CA LEU A 45 18.48 -11.99 10.66
C LEU A 45 18.79 -10.97 11.77
N PRO A 46 19.29 -9.77 11.45
CA PRO A 46 19.46 -8.71 12.44
C PRO A 46 18.13 -8.33 13.08
N GLU A 47 18.09 -8.09 14.40
CA GLU A 47 16.84 -7.74 15.11
C GLU A 47 16.15 -6.49 14.54
N ILE A 48 16.94 -5.51 14.09
CA ILE A 48 16.41 -4.31 13.45
C ILE A 48 15.65 -4.63 12.16
N LEU A 49 16.07 -5.66 11.42
CA LEU A 49 15.42 -6.09 10.20
C LEU A 49 14.12 -6.83 10.51
N VAL A 50 14.08 -7.62 11.58
CA VAL A 50 12.85 -8.24 12.10
C VAL A 50 11.85 -7.18 12.55
N GLY A 51 12.31 -6.16 13.28
CA GLY A 51 11.49 -5.02 13.67
C GLY A 51 10.97 -4.24 12.45
N ALA A 52 11.82 -3.99 11.45
CA ALA A 52 11.43 -3.34 10.20
C ALA A 52 10.37 -4.15 9.43
N GLN A 53 10.51 -5.48 9.37
CA GLN A 53 9.50 -6.36 8.76
C GLN A 53 8.15 -6.22 9.48
N ALA A 54 8.13 -6.18 10.81
CA ALA A 54 6.90 -5.99 11.58
C ALA A 54 6.25 -4.63 11.27
N VAL A 55 7.04 -3.54 11.25
CA VAL A 55 6.54 -2.20 10.92
C VAL A 55 5.92 -2.17 9.53
N VAL A 56 6.60 -2.73 8.53
CA VAL A 56 6.07 -2.82 7.16
C VAL A 56 4.77 -3.64 7.13
N ALA A 57 4.75 -4.80 7.78
CA ALA A 57 3.57 -5.68 7.80
C ALA A 57 2.33 -4.99 8.40
N TYR A 58 2.47 -4.33 9.55
CA TYR A 58 1.36 -3.63 10.18
C TYR A 58 0.94 -2.38 9.41
N THR A 59 1.91 -1.64 8.84
CA THR A 59 1.60 -0.47 7.99
C THR A 59 0.85 -0.88 6.72
N GLY A 60 1.10 -2.09 6.22
CA GLY A 60 0.40 -2.67 5.07
C GLY A 60 -1.12 -2.75 5.24
N ILE A 61 -1.62 -2.92 6.47
CA ILE A 61 -3.05 -2.94 6.75
C ILE A 61 -3.67 -1.56 6.44
N ALA A 62 -3.04 -0.49 6.94
CA ALA A 62 -3.50 0.87 6.71
C ALA A 62 -3.36 1.27 5.24
N VAL A 63 -2.24 0.94 4.58
CA VAL A 63 -2.01 1.26 3.17
C VAL A 63 -2.98 0.49 2.26
N GLY A 64 -3.25 -0.79 2.56
CA GLY A 64 -4.23 -1.60 1.84
C GLY A 64 -5.65 -1.06 1.99
N GLY A 65 -6.06 -0.72 3.22
CA GLY A 65 -7.34 -0.05 3.48
C GLY A 65 -7.45 1.28 2.75
N LEU A 66 -6.39 2.08 2.73
CA LEU A 66 -6.32 3.33 1.99
C LEU A 66 -6.42 3.09 0.48
N ALA A 67 -5.81 2.05 -0.07
CA ALA A 67 -5.91 1.70 -1.49
C ALA A 67 -7.34 1.30 -1.88
N LEU A 68 -8.00 0.46 -1.06
CA LEU A 68 -9.41 0.09 -1.25
C LEU A 68 -10.32 1.31 -1.18
N ALA A 69 -10.15 2.16 -0.16
CA ALA A 69 -10.94 3.37 0.04
C ALA A 69 -10.63 4.49 -0.96
N ASN A 70 -9.64 4.33 -1.85
CA ASN A 70 -9.34 5.25 -2.94
C ASN A 70 -9.64 4.65 -4.32
N THR A 71 -10.15 3.43 -4.37
CA THR A 71 -10.61 2.81 -5.61
C THR A 71 -12.05 3.28 -5.84
N SER A 72 -12.25 4.12 -6.86
CA SER A 72 -13.59 4.47 -7.32
C SER A 72 -14.31 3.19 -7.75
N ASN A 73 -15.41 2.83 -7.10
CA ASN A 73 -16.32 1.80 -7.64
C ASN A 73 -16.74 2.28 -9.02
N GLY A 74 -16.22 1.66 -10.08
CA GLY A 74 -16.65 1.98 -11.42
C GLY A 74 -18.16 1.75 -11.52
N SER A 75 -18.94 2.82 -11.53
CA SER A 75 -20.20 2.83 -12.26
C SER A 75 -19.82 2.67 -13.73
N GLY A 76 -19.75 1.41 -14.17
CA GLY A 76 -19.79 1.10 -15.60
C GLY A 76 -21.00 1.79 -16.24
N PRO A 77 -20.97 2.02 -17.57
CA PRO A 77 -22.09 2.65 -18.24
C PRO A 77 -23.37 1.87 -17.95
N ASP A 78 -24.36 2.52 -17.34
CA ASP A 78 -25.72 2.01 -17.21
C ASP A 78 -26.28 1.84 -18.63
N HIS A 79 -26.07 0.67 -19.22
CA HIS A 79 -26.81 0.21 -20.40
C HIS A 79 -28.24 -0.14 -19.96
N ARG A 80 -29.03 0.88 -19.63
CA ARG A 80 -30.49 0.80 -19.56
C ARG A 80 -31.04 1.67 -20.69
N ALA A 81 -31.12 1.04 -21.86
CA ALA A 81 -31.95 1.47 -22.98
C ALA A 81 -33.38 0.95 -22.79
#